data_AF-A0A109KX32-F1
#
_entry.id   AF-A0A109KX32-F1
#
_cell.length_a   1.000
_cell.length_b   1.000
_cell.length_c   1.000
_cell.angle_alpha   90.00
_cell.angle_beta   90.00
_cell.angle_gamma   90.00
#
_symmetry.space_group_name_H-M   'P 1'
#
loop_
_entity.id
_entity.type
_entity.pdbx_description
1 polymer ?
#
loop_
_entity_poly.entity_id
_entity_poly.type
_entity_poly.pdbx_seq_one_letter_code
_entity_poly.pdbx_strand_id
1 'polypeptide(L)'
;MSNTNTEHVPDEQGYYYEPPSAWQARFEHIQKSSKLADLAPEELEGVTLSHLRSSLLGALSFTKGKLQKANNPRAACGLFIDAFNNHYVPAVFEIDHIFRTVSRTELGMSTEDFVKAAASWAEIADQFARSELEDGLLTGTRPVMWQQHAGTPDALNPRMGGGSFFMTQVGDHQFAVTALHVVTNVSANPDHFRLLLPDTKQILPVFKACAFDSESPHFGEHQGDIIAWQINIETFKETAEWWTWRMDTFVKPATALMPGQRLFAVGFPEFEENIDLENFDLAEYPFIATGRLSDPFVPGLFTMEFDAHLPEVDLNGMSGGPVFARFDELFHYVGLMIRGNGKLMNFISSEHVLDLFDQILARNNIVQTEQGST
;
A
#
# COMPACT_ATOMS: atom_id res chain seq x y z
N MET A 1 -14.73 6.15 -51.10
CA MET A 1 -13.83 5.04 -50.74
C MET A 1 -12.94 5.53 -49.62
N SER A 2 -12.78 4.67 -48.62
CA SER A 2 -12.24 4.88 -47.29
C SER A 2 -10.79 5.36 -47.26
N ASN A 3 -10.43 6.11 -46.22
CA ASN A 3 -9.58 5.54 -45.18
C ASN A 3 -9.72 6.37 -43.89
N THR A 4 -10.33 5.72 -42.91
CA THR A 4 -10.33 6.06 -41.49
C THR A 4 -8.93 5.82 -40.95
N ASN A 5 -8.22 6.89 -40.60
CA ASN A 5 -7.12 6.80 -39.65
C ASN A 5 -7.75 6.72 -38.26
N THR A 6 -7.82 5.50 -37.73
CA THR A 6 -8.02 5.26 -36.31
C THR A 6 -6.79 5.75 -35.57
N GLU A 7 -6.91 6.88 -34.89
CA GLU A 7 -6.01 7.27 -33.81
C GLU A 7 -6.14 6.21 -32.71
N HIS A 8 -5.05 5.51 -32.42
CA HIS A 8 -4.91 4.75 -31.19
C HIS A 8 -4.76 5.75 -30.06
N VAL A 9 -5.85 5.97 -29.32
CA VAL A 9 -5.78 6.50 -27.96
C VAL A 9 -5.28 5.35 -27.08
N PRO A 10 -4.13 5.46 -26.40
CA PRO A 10 -3.78 4.51 -25.37
C PRO A 10 -4.73 4.74 -24.18
N ASP A 11 -5.21 3.63 -23.62
CA ASP A 11 -5.99 3.59 -22.38
C ASP A 11 -5.29 4.43 -21.31
N GLU A 12 -5.93 5.52 -20.87
CA GLU A 12 -5.37 6.44 -19.86
C GLU A 12 -5.34 5.83 -18.46
N GLN A 13 -5.88 4.61 -18.25
CA GLN A 13 -5.85 3.90 -16.96
C GLN A 13 -4.50 3.25 -16.62
N GLY A 14 -3.45 3.49 -17.41
CA GLY A 14 -2.18 2.80 -17.26
C GLY A 14 -1.50 3.07 -15.93
N TYR A 15 -1.49 2.07 -15.03
CA TYR A 15 -0.52 2.01 -13.95
C TYR A 15 0.88 2.18 -14.55
N TYR A 16 1.69 3.06 -13.96
CA TYR A 16 3.08 3.20 -14.37
C TYR A 16 3.83 1.92 -14.00
N TYR A 17 4.08 1.04 -14.99
CA TYR A 17 4.88 -0.15 -14.77
C TYR A 17 6.33 0.22 -14.49
N GLU A 18 6.88 -0.35 -13.44
CA GLU A 18 8.31 -0.25 -13.17
C GLU A 18 9.12 -1.07 -14.17
N PRO A 19 10.38 -0.65 -14.42
CA PRO A 19 11.26 -1.42 -15.29
C PRO A 19 11.49 -2.82 -14.68
N PRO A 20 11.62 -3.88 -15.50
CA PRO A 20 11.73 -5.25 -14.99
C PRO A 20 12.94 -5.53 -14.08
N SER A 21 13.97 -4.69 -14.15
CA SER A 21 15.12 -4.74 -13.23
C SER A 21 14.73 -4.49 -11.77
N ALA A 22 13.74 -3.63 -11.52
CA ALA A 22 13.19 -3.38 -10.19
C ALA A 22 12.63 -4.66 -9.57
N TRP A 23 11.80 -5.36 -10.34
CA TRP A 23 11.17 -6.63 -9.95
C TRP A 23 12.18 -7.74 -9.69
N GLN A 24 13.23 -7.84 -10.51
CA GLN A 24 14.31 -8.80 -10.29
C GLN A 24 15.03 -8.53 -8.96
N ALA A 25 15.43 -7.28 -8.70
CA ALA A 25 16.12 -6.92 -7.47
C ALA A 25 15.27 -7.22 -6.23
N ARG A 26 13.97 -6.95 -6.29
CA ARG A 26 13.01 -7.28 -5.23
C ARG A 26 12.90 -8.78 -4.97
N PHE A 27 12.70 -9.58 -6.02
CA PHE A 27 12.58 -11.04 -5.86
C PHE A 27 13.85 -11.65 -5.27
N GLU A 28 15.03 -11.20 -5.72
CA GLU A 28 16.31 -11.61 -5.15
C GLU A 28 16.46 -11.19 -3.68
N HIS A 29 15.96 -10.00 -3.30
CA HIS A 29 15.97 -9.54 -1.92
C HIS A 29 15.01 -10.33 -1.03
N ILE A 30 13.77 -10.57 -1.48
CA ILE A 30 12.76 -11.40 -0.78
C ILE A 30 13.28 -12.81 -0.57
N GLN A 31 13.90 -13.43 -1.59
CA GLN A 31 14.51 -14.75 -1.46
C GLN A 31 15.69 -14.79 -0.49
N LYS A 32 16.41 -13.66 -0.31
CA LYS A 32 17.49 -13.54 0.67
C LYS A 32 16.95 -13.32 2.08
N SER A 33 15.87 -12.56 2.24
CA SER A 33 15.26 -12.28 3.55
C SER A 33 14.38 -13.43 4.05
N SER A 34 13.69 -14.17 3.17
CA SER A 34 12.90 -15.35 3.55
C SER A 34 13.75 -16.53 4.01
N LYS A 35 15.05 -16.56 3.67
CA LYS A 35 16.01 -17.55 4.17
C LYS A 35 16.43 -17.33 5.62
N LEU A 36 16.01 -16.22 6.23
CA LEU A 36 16.37 -15.82 7.60
C LEU A 36 15.22 -15.93 8.60
N ALA A 37 13.99 -16.22 8.15
CA ALA A 37 12.83 -16.36 9.02
C ALA A 37 12.43 -17.85 9.14
N ASP A 38 13.05 -18.54 10.11
CA ASP A 38 12.53 -19.69 10.84
C ASP A 38 11.89 -20.86 10.06
N LEU A 39 12.68 -21.80 9.51
CA LEU A 39 12.18 -23.17 9.27
C LEU A 39 13.22 -24.27 9.53
N ALA A 40 12.76 -25.36 10.15
CA ALA A 40 13.47 -26.62 10.28
C ALA A 40 13.45 -27.41 8.94
N PRO A 41 14.46 -28.27 8.67
CA PRO A 41 14.84 -28.62 7.29
C PRO A 41 13.97 -29.67 6.57
N GLU A 42 13.19 -30.47 7.28
CA GLU A 42 12.84 -31.83 6.80
C GLU A 42 11.57 -31.92 5.93
N GLU A 43 10.74 -30.88 5.84
CA GLU A 43 9.54 -30.86 4.97
C GLU A 43 9.65 -29.91 3.75
N LEU A 44 10.69 -29.06 3.70
CA LEU A 44 10.93 -28.14 2.57
C LEU A 44 11.66 -28.77 1.38
N GLU A 45 12.36 -29.90 1.53
CA GLU A 45 13.35 -30.32 0.52
C GLU A 45 12.74 -30.67 -0.86
N GLY A 46 11.52 -31.23 -0.92
CA GLY A 46 10.93 -31.71 -2.19
C GLY A 46 10.32 -30.63 -3.09
N VAL A 47 9.53 -29.72 -2.51
CA VAL A 47 8.81 -28.66 -3.25
C VAL A 47 9.70 -27.45 -3.50
N THR A 48 10.62 -27.16 -2.59
CA THR A 48 11.50 -26.00 -2.69
C THR A 48 12.58 -26.21 -3.75
N LEU A 49 13.13 -27.42 -3.89
CA LEU A 49 14.15 -27.71 -4.92
C LEU A 49 13.62 -27.63 -6.36
N SER A 50 12.37 -28.09 -6.60
CA SER A 50 11.76 -28.04 -7.94
C SER A 50 11.41 -26.60 -8.35
N HIS A 51 10.86 -25.80 -7.43
CA HIS A 51 10.60 -24.38 -7.65
C HIS A 51 11.88 -23.56 -7.81
N LEU A 52 12.90 -23.82 -6.99
CA LEU A 52 14.21 -23.17 -7.12
C LEU A 52 14.85 -23.47 -8.48
N ARG A 53 14.77 -24.73 -8.94
CA ARG A 53 15.30 -25.13 -10.25
C ARG A 53 14.52 -24.48 -11.40
N SER A 54 13.19 -24.43 -11.30
CA SER A 54 12.34 -23.73 -12.27
C SER A 54 12.69 -22.24 -12.33
N SER A 55 12.73 -21.57 -11.18
CA SER A 55 13.08 -20.15 -11.08
C SER A 55 14.47 -19.82 -11.65
N LEU A 56 15.48 -20.67 -11.42
CA LEU A 56 16.82 -20.53 -12.00
C LEU A 56 16.81 -20.66 -13.53
N LEU A 57 16.07 -21.63 -14.08
CA LEU A 57 15.88 -21.76 -15.52
C LEU A 57 15.16 -20.53 -16.08
N GLY A 58 14.17 -20.01 -15.36
CA GLY A 58 13.47 -18.79 -15.70
C GLY A 58 14.40 -17.57 -15.75
N ALA A 59 15.24 -17.37 -14.73
CA ALA A 59 16.23 -16.29 -14.71
C ALA A 59 17.25 -16.37 -15.86
N LEU A 60 17.68 -17.57 -16.23
CA LEU A 60 18.57 -17.80 -17.37
C LEU A 60 17.87 -17.46 -18.70
N SER A 61 16.63 -17.89 -18.89
CA SER A 61 15.83 -17.55 -20.08
C SER A 61 15.59 -16.05 -20.17
N PHE A 62 15.27 -15.39 -19.05
CA PHE A 62 15.10 -13.96 -18.97
C PHE A 62 16.38 -13.21 -19.39
N THR A 63 17.53 -13.61 -18.84
CA THR A 63 18.84 -13.01 -19.19
C THR A 63 19.14 -13.15 -20.68
N LYS A 64 18.91 -14.33 -21.26
CA LYS A 64 19.05 -14.54 -22.71
C LYS A 64 18.09 -13.68 -23.52
N GLY A 65 16.84 -13.53 -23.05
CA GLY A 65 15.85 -12.66 -23.67
C GLY A 65 16.32 -11.20 -23.72
N LYS A 66 16.86 -10.68 -22.61
CA LYS A 66 17.42 -9.32 -22.54
C LYS A 66 18.54 -9.09 -23.56
N LEU A 67 19.42 -10.07 -23.76
CA LEU A 67 20.51 -9.99 -24.76
C LEU A 67 19.99 -9.99 -26.21
N GLN A 68 18.85 -10.64 -26.45
CA GLN A 68 18.25 -10.73 -27.79
C GLN A 68 17.29 -9.57 -28.10
N LYS A 69 16.77 -8.88 -27.08
CA LYS A 69 15.69 -7.88 -27.22
C LYS A 69 15.91 -6.85 -28.33
N ALA A 70 17.13 -6.33 -28.48
CA ALA A 70 17.46 -5.33 -29.49
C ALA A 70 17.69 -5.91 -30.90
N ASN A 71 18.16 -7.15 -31.01
CA ASN A 71 18.61 -7.74 -32.27
C ASN A 71 17.59 -8.71 -32.88
N ASN A 72 16.80 -9.37 -32.05
CA ASN A 72 15.78 -10.34 -32.44
C ASN A 72 14.61 -10.30 -31.44
N PRO A 73 13.71 -9.32 -31.55
CA PRO A 73 12.58 -9.16 -30.64
C PRO A 73 11.68 -10.39 -30.55
N ARG A 74 11.50 -11.13 -31.67
CA ARG A 74 10.74 -12.37 -31.70
C ARG A 74 11.34 -13.45 -30.81
N ALA A 75 12.66 -13.67 -30.93
CA ALA A 75 13.36 -14.64 -30.08
C ALA A 75 13.36 -14.20 -28.62
N ALA A 76 13.52 -12.90 -28.36
CA ALA A 76 13.43 -12.35 -27.00
C ALA A 76 12.05 -12.58 -26.37
N CYS A 77 10.96 -12.34 -27.11
CA CYS A 77 9.59 -12.59 -26.66
C CYS A 77 9.39 -14.06 -26.26
N GLY A 78 9.82 -15.00 -27.10
CA GLY A 78 9.78 -16.44 -26.77
C GLY A 78 10.56 -16.78 -25.49
N LEU A 79 11.76 -16.23 -25.33
CA LEU A 79 12.58 -16.43 -24.14
C LEU A 79 11.97 -15.83 -22.87
N PHE A 80 11.26 -14.71 -22.97
CA PHE A 80 10.53 -14.14 -21.84
C PHE A 80 9.29 -14.96 -21.48
N ILE A 81 8.55 -15.48 -22.47
CA ILE A 81 7.44 -16.41 -22.21
C ILE A 81 7.97 -17.68 -21.52
N ASP A 82 9.09 -18.24 -22.00
CA ASP A 82 9.75 -19.36 -21.34
C ASP A 82 10.16 -19.01 -19.91
N ALA A 83 10.68 -17.80 -19.68
CA ALA A 83 11.05 -17.34 -18.35
C ALA A 83 9.83 -17.26 -17.40
N PHE A 84 8.72 -16.70 -17.87
CA PHE A 84 7.46 -16.63 -17.13
C PHE A 84 6.90 -18.03 -16.80
N ASN A 85 6.89 -18.95 -17.78
CA ASN A 85 6.45 -20.33 -17.58
C ASN A 85 7.33 -21.09 -16.57
N ASN A 86 8.57 -20.63 -16.38
CA ASN A 86 9.49 -21.12 -15.34
C ASN A 86 9.42 -20.26 -14.06
N HIS A 87 8.28 -19.61 -13.80
CA HIS A 87 7.97 -18.82 -12.60
C HIS A 87 8.89 -17.62 -12.36
N TYR A 88 9.48 -17.05 -13.41
CA TYR A 88 10.24 -15.80 -13.31
C TYR A 88 9.35 -14.60 -13.63
N VAL A 89 8.63 -14.12 -12.60
CA VAL A 89 7.62 -13.04 -12.67
C VAL A 89 8.07 -11.78 -13.43
N PRO A 90 9.33 -11.27 -13.29
CA PRO A 90 9.76 -10.07 -14.01
C PRO A 90 9.63 -10.17 -15.54
N ALA A 91 9.55 -11.38 -16.09
CA ALA A 91 9.38 -11.60 -17.52
C ALA A 91 8.06 -11.03 -18.07
N VAL A 92 6.98 -11.00 -17.27
CA VAL A 92 5.66 -10.47 -17.69
C VAL A 92 5.79 -9.04 -18.23
N PHE A 93 6.50 -8.19 -17.50
CA PHE A 93 6.68 -6.78 -17.85
C PHE A 93 7.54 -6.58 -19.12
N GLU A 94 8.53 -7.46 -19.36
CA GLU A 94 9.29 -7.43 -20.62
C GLU A 94 8.44 -7.91 -21.81
N ILE A 95 7.52 -8.87 -21.60
CA ILE A 95 6.60 -9.33 -22.64
C ILE A 95 5.64 -8.20 -23.03
N ASP A 96 4.95 -7.59 -22.05
CA ASP A 96 4.06 -6.43 -22.29
C ASP A 96 4.82 -5.30 -23.00
N HIS A 97 6.02 -4.96 -22.52
CA HIS A 97 6.83 -3.93 -23.15
C HIS A 97 7.18 -4.24 -24.61
N ILE A 98 7.50 -5.51 -24.95
CA ILE A 98 7.73 -5.90 -26.35
C ILE A 98 6.46 -5.64 -27.18
N PHE A 99 5.29 -6.06 -26.71
CA PHE A 99 4.03 -5.86 -27.44
C PHE A 99 3.67 -4.37 -27.60
N ARG A 100 4.09 -3.50 -26.68
CA ARG A 100 3.91 -2.04 -26.78
C ARG A 100 4.89 -1.35 -27.73
N THR A 101 6.09 -1.90 -27.93
CA THR A 101 7.19 -1.21 -28.62
C THR A 101 7.59 -1.82 -29.96
N VAL A 102 7.21 -3.07 -30.23
CA VAL A 102 7.63 -3.83 -31.40
C VAL A 102 6.44 -4.16 -32.28
N SER A 103 6.61 -4.04 -33.61
CA SER A 103 5.52 -4.32 -34.54
C SER A 103 5.22 -5.82 -34.67
N ARG A 104 3.97 -6.14 -35.05
CA ARG A 104 3.55 -7.52 -35.35
C ARG A 104 4.43 -8.23 -36.38
N THR A 105 4.98 -7.49 -37.35
CA THR A 105 5.83 -8.04 -38.42
C THR A 105 7.17 -8.49 -37.86
N GLU A 106 7.76 -7.71 -36.97
CA GLU A 106 9.02 -8.03 -36.29
C GLU A 106 8.87 -9.23 -35.35
N LEU A 107 7.68 -9.39 -34.75
CA LEU A 107 7.34 -10.59 -33.96
C LEU A 107 6.94 -11.80 -34.82
N GLY A 108 6.76 -11.61 -36.14
CA GLY A 108 6.34 -12.66 -37.05
C GLY A 108 4.93 -13.20 -36.75
N MET A 109 4.03 -12.34 -36.30
CA MET A 109 2.66 -12.67 -35.89
C MET A 109 1.62 -12.16 -36.90
N SER A 110 0.47 -12.82 -36.97
CA SER A 110 -0.69 -12.28 -37.64
C SER A 110 -1.23 -11.07 -36.87
N THR A 111 -2.05 -10.22 -37.52
CA THR A 111 -2.67 -9.08 -36.83
C THR A 111 -3.57 -9.53 -35.67
N GLU A 112 -4.35 -10.58 -35.88
CA GLU A 112 -5.27 -11.12 -34.87
C GLU A 112 -4.52 -11.68 -33.66
N ASP A 113 -3.49 -12.50 -33.89
CA ASP A 113 -2.69 -13.07 -32.81
C ASP A 113 -1.95 -11.99 -32.02
N PHE A 114 -1.44 -10.96 -32.71
CA PHE A 114 -0.75 -9.86 -32.06
C PHE A 114 -1.69 -9.06 -31.15
N VAL A 115 -2.87 -8.68 -31.64
CA VAL A 115 -3.85 -7.91 -30.85
C VAL A 115 -4.30 -8.71 -29.63
N LYS A 116 -4.62 -9.99 -29.83
CA LYS A 116 -5.05 -10.88 -28.74
C LYS A 116 -3.96 -11.08 -27.69
N ALA A 117 -2.72 -11.35 -28.13
CA ALA A 117 -1.60 -11.56 -27.22
C ALA A 117 -1.22 -10.27 -26.48
N ALA A 118 -1.17 -9.12 -27.17
CA ALA A 118 -0.89 -7.83 -26.57
C ALA A 118 -1.89 -7.50 -25.45
N ALA A 119 -3.20 -7.65 -25.71
CA ALA A 119 -4.23 -7.40 -24.71
C ALA A 119 -4.11 -8.34 -23.50
N SER A 120 -3.92 -9.64 -23.75
CA SER A 120 -3.77 -10.63 -22.68
C SER A 120 -2.53 -10.40 -21.82
N TRP A 121 -1.39 -10.06 -22.41
CA TRP A 121 -0.17 -9.81 -21.64
C TRP A 121 -0.20 -8.48 -20.90
N ALA A 122 -0.84 -7.45 -21.46
CA ALA A 122 -1.09 -6.20 -20.75
C ALA A 122 -1.96 -6.44 -19.50
N GLU A 123 -3.06 -7.19 -19.63
CA GLU A 123 -3.94 -7.55 -18.51
C GLU A 123 -3.19 -8.33 -17.42
N ILE A 124 -2.36 -9.32 -17.81
CA ILE A 124 -1.54 -10.07 -16.84
C ILE A 124 -0.53 -9.14 -16.14
N ALA A 125 0.14 -8.25 -16.89
CA ALA A 125 1.08 -7.29 -16.31
C ALA A 125 0.40 -6.34 -15.31
N ASP A 126 -0.80 -5.87 -15.63
CA ASP A 126 -1.63 -5.06 -14.75
C ASP A 126 -2.02 -5.79 -13.47
N GLN A 127 -2.47 -7.04 -13.59
CA GLN A 127 -2.83 -7.86 -12.43
C GLN A 127 -1.64 -8.07 -11.49
N PHE A 128 -0.44 -8.36 -12.04
CA PHE A 128 0.77 -8.52 -11.22
C PHE A 128 1.21 -7.22 -10.55
N ALA A 129 1.19 -6.09 -11.27
CA ALA A 129 1.51 -4.79 -10.70
C ALA A 129 0.51 -4.39 -9.59
N ARG A 130 -0.78 -4.64 -9.82
CA ARG A 130 -1.83 -4.38 -8.83
C ARG A 130 -1.69 -5.26 -7.59
N SER A 131 -1.48 -6.56 -7.77
CA SER A 131 -1.28 -7.49 -6.64
C SER A 131 -0.10 -7.06 -5.77
N GLU A 132 1.02 -6.65 -6.36
CA GLU A 132 2.16 -6.15 -5.59
C GLU A 132 1.82 -4.91 -4.77
N LEU A 133 1.07 -3.97 -5.36
CA LEU A 133 0.62 -2.78 -4.64
C LEU A 133 -0.34 -3.14 -3.51
N GLU A 134 -1.26 -4.06 -3.75
CA GLU A 134 -2.23 -4.50 -2.75
C GLU A 134 -1.54 -5.25 -1.59
N ASP A 135 -0.72 -6.26 -1.91
CA ASP A 135 0.02 -7.06 -0.94
C ASP A 135 1.00 -6.19 -0.12
N GLY A 136 1.68 -5.24 -0.78
CA GLY A 136 2.58 -4.32 -0.13
C GLY A 136 1.85 -3.29 0.72
N LEU A 137 1.02 -2.46 0.09
CA LEU A 137 0.58 -1.19 0.66
C LEU A 137 -0.68 -1.29 1.52
N LEU A 138 -1.49 -2.34 1.37
CA LEU A 138 -2.69 -2.54 2.21
C LEU A 138 -2.37 -3.18 3.56
N THR A 139 -1.12 -3.58 3.77
CA THR A 139 -0.60 -4.11 5.03
C THR A 139 -0.84 -3.11 6.16
N GLY A 140 -1.77 -3.42 7.06
CA GLY A 140 -2.10 -2.60 8.23
C GLY A 140 -3.05 -1.43 7.99
N THR A 141 -3.44 -1.09 6.76
CA THR A 141 -4.40 0.02 6.51
C THR A 141 -5.84 -0.46 6.64
N ARG A 142 -6.68 0.28 7.35
CA ARG A 142 -8.07 -0.11 7.66
C ARG A 142 -9.01 1.10 7.66
N PRO A 143 -10.32 0.90 7.42
CA PRO A 143 -11.29 1.98 7.50
C PRO A 143 -11.57 2.36 8.96
N VAL A 144 -11.84 3.63 9.20
CA VAL A 144 -12.46 4.11 10.44
C VAL A 144 -13.96 4.18 10.22
N MET A 145 -14.70 3.41 11.01
CA MET A 145 -16.16 3.38 11.00
C MET A 145 -16.73 3.92 12.31
N TRP A 146 -17.84 4.63 12.20
CA TRP A 146 -18.56 5.26 13.29
C TRP A 146 -19.90 4.58 13.53
N GLN A 147 -20.27 4.46 14.80
CA GLN A 147 -21.59 4.03 15.25
C GLN A 147 -22.00 4.88 16.46
N GLN A 148 -23.31 5.06 16.65
CA GLN A 148 -23.83 5.78 17.83
C GLN A 148 -23.68 4.94 19.09
N HIS A 149 -23.89 3.63 18.97
CA HIS A 149 -23.81 2.67 20.06
C HIS A 149 -23.00 1.45 19.64
N ALA A 150 -22.30 0.83 20.59
CA ALA A 150 -21.58 -0.41 20.32
C ALA A 150 -22.58 -1.55 20.05
N GLY A 151 -22.46 -2.22 18.90
CA GLY A 151 -23.31 -3.35 18.55
C GLY A 151 -23.34 -3.64 17.05
N THR A 152 -24.10 -4.67 16.69
CA THR A 152 -24.38 -4.99 15.28
C THR A 152 -25.08 -3.80 14.61
N PRO A 153 -24.72 -3.44 13.36
CA PRO A 153 -25.42 -2.39 12.65
C PRO A 153 -26.88 -2.75 12.38
N ASP A 154 -27.73 -1.73 12.42
CA ASP A 154 -29.14 -1.83 12.06
C ASP A 154 -29.66 -0.45 11.61
N ALA A 155 -30.95 -0.36 11.28
CA ALA A 155 -31.59 0.87 10.82
C ALA A 155 -31.50 2.06 11.79
N LEU A 156 -31.33 1.78 13.09
CA LEU A 156 -31.24 2.79 14.15
C LEU A 156 -29.79 3.04 14.59
N ASN A 157 -28.86 2.16 14.22
CA ASN A 157 -27.44 2.25 14.53
C ASN A 157 -26.56 1.85 13.33
N PRO A 158 -26.67 2.54 12.19
CA PRO A 158 -25.89 2.23 11.00
C PRO A 158 -24.39 2.47 11.25
N ARG A 159 -23.53 1.73 10.54
CA ARG A 159 -22.12 2.06 10.42
C ARG A 159 -21.94 3.11 9.32
N MET A 160 -21.16 4.15 9.62
CA MET A 160 -20.81 5.21 8.68
C MET A 160 -19.29 5.37 8.60
N GLY A 161 -18.76 5.72 7.43
CA GLY A 161 -17.34 5.90 7.21
C GLY A 161 -16.92 7.30 7.58
N GLY A 162 -15.66 7.51 7.94
CA GLY A 162 -15.18 8.87 8.16
C GLY A 162 -13.66 9.04 8.10
N GLY A 163 -12.93 8.04 7.62
CA GLY A 163 -11.48 8.09 7.53
C GLY A 163 -10.85 6.72 7.39
N SER A 164 -9.53 6.71 7.43
CA SER A 164 -8.69 5.53 7.42
C SER A 164 -7.76 5.57 8.64
N PHE A 165 -7.30 4.42 9.08
CA PHE A 165 -6.23 4.31 10.06
C PHE A 165 -5.19 3.30 9.59
N PHE A 166 -4.02 3.37 10.20
CA PHE A 166 -2.87 2.56 9.85
C PHE A 166 -2.33 1.83 11.08
N MET A 167 -2.15 0.52 10.96
CA MET A 167 -1.55 -0.32 11.98
C MET A 167 -0.06 -0.47 11.72
N THR A 168 0.73 -0.20 12.75
CA THR A 168 2.17 -0.07 12.62
C THR A 168 2.90 -0.59 13.85
N GLN A 169 4.17 -0.95 13.68
CA GLN A 169 5.02 -1.54 14.70
C GLN A 169 6.36 -0.81 14.78
N VAL A 170 6.78 -0.47 16.00
CA VAL A 170 8.10 0.07 16.37
C VAL A 170 8.67 -0.81 17.48
N GLY A 171 9.76 -1.52 17.22
CA GLY A 171 10.26 -2.55 18.13
C GLY A 171 9.19 -3.60 18.45
N ASP A 172 8.94 -3.85 19.73
CA ASP A 172 7.93 -4.80 20.20
C ASP A 172 6.55 -4.15 20.45
N HIS A 173 6.39 -2.88 20.10
CA HIS A 173 5.16 -2.13 20.33
C HIS A 173 4.39 -1.91 19.03
N GLN A 174 3.08 -2.11 19.08
CA GLN A 174 2.19 -1.88 17.96
C GLN A 174 1.22 -0.74 18.25
N PHE A 175 0.88 0.01 17.20
CA PHE A 175 0.04 1.19 17.25
C PHE A 175 -1.02 1.14 16.16
N ALA A 176 -2.17 1.73 16.44
CA ALA A 176 -3.11 2.21 15.43
C ALA A 176 -3.00 3.73 15.39
N VAL A 177 -2.81 4.31 14.20
CA VAL A 177 -2.67 5.76 14.00
C VAL A 177 -3.64 6.25 12.93
N THR A 178 -4.22 7.43 13.14
CA THR A 178 -5.06 8.13 12.16
C THR A 178 -4.89 9.65 12.33
N ALA A 179 -5.55 10.42 11.47
CA ALA A 179 -5.59 11.87 11.62
C ALA A 179 -6.51 12.25 12.79
N LEU A 180 -6.16 13.25 13.59
CA LEU A 180 -6.97 13.64 14.75
C LEU A 180 -8.38 14.10 14.33
N HIS A 181 -8.48 14.87 13.24
CA HIS A 181 -9.77 15.36 12.75
C HIS A 181 -10.74 14.27 12.30
N VAL A 182 -10.25 13.08 11.93
CA VAL A 182 -11.10 11.93 11.59
C VAL A 182 -12.00 11.60 12.78
N VAL A 183 -11.45 11.68 14.01
CA VAL A 183 -12.19 11.43 15.25
C VAL A 183 -12.96 12.67 15.71
N THR A 184 -12.34 13.85 15.67
CA THR A 184 -12.94 15.04 16.30
C THR A 184 -14.05 15.67 15.48
N ASN A 185 -14.04 15.56 14.14
CA ASN A 185 -15.07 16.16 13.29
C ASN A 185 -16.45 15.55 13.52
N VAL A 186 -16.51 14.28 13.92
CA VAL A 186 -17.76 13.59 14.27
C VAL A 186 -18.09 13.67 15.78
N SER A 187 -17.33 14.46 16.55
CA SER A 187 -17.46 14.57 18.01
C SER A 187 -17.37 13.23 18.74
N ALA A 188 -16.64 12.26 18.18
CA ALA A 188 -16.45 10.96 18.81
C ALA A 188 -15.50 11.08 20.00
N ASN A 189 -15.71 10.23 21.02
CA ASN A 189 -14.78 10.11 22.13
C ASN A 189 -13.65 9.14 21.75
N PRO A 190 -12.37 9.60 21.68
CA PRO A 190 -11.24 8.73 21.36
C PRO A 190 -11.04 7.55 22.33
N ASP A 191 -11.49 7.66 23.58
CA ASP A 191 -11.41 6.58 24.58
C ASP A 191 -12.40 5.43 24.29
N HIS A 192 -13.38 5.67 23.42
CA HIS A 192 -14.34 4.65 22.99
C HIS A 192 -13.87 3.90 21.74
N PHE A 193 -12.68 4.20 21.22
CA PHE A 193 -12.10 3.50 20.07
C PHE A 193 -12.05 1.99 20.31
N ARG A 194 -12.41 1.22 19.29
CA ARG A 194 -12.36 -0.24 19.27
C ARG A 194 -11.71 -0.67 17.97
N LEU A 195 -10.64 -1.44 18.08
CA LEU A 195 -9.92 -1.99 16.93
C LEU A 195 -10.44 -3.41 16.67
N LEU A 196 -11.21 -3.60 15.61
CA LEU A 196 -11.75 -4.91 15.25
C LEU A 196 -10.85 -5.63 14.24
N LEU A 197 -10.55 -6.89 14.50
CA LEU A 197 -9.88 -7.75 13.53
C LEU A 197 -10.87 -8.17 12.42
N PRO A 198 -10.53 -8.01 11.13
CA PRO A 198 -11.46 -8.28 10.03
C PRO A 198 -12.02 -9.70 10.03
N ASP A 199 -11.17 -10.70 10.27
CA ASP A 199 -11.52 -12.12 10.10
C ASP A 199 -12.25 -12.69 11.32
N THR A 200 -11.80 -12.32 12.53
CA THR A 200 -12.34 -12.86 13.79
C THR A 200 -13.39 -11.97 14.42
N LYS A 201 -13.49 -10.70 13.98
CA LYS A 201 -14.29 -9.64 14.60
C LYS A 201 -13.96 -9.40 16.08
N GLN A 202 -12.79 -9.85 16.52
CA GLN A 202 -12.33 -9.63 17.89
C GLN A 202 -11.84 -8.21 18.08
N ILE A 203 -12.06 -7.68 19.28
CA ILE A 203 -11.64 -6.34 19.66
C ILE A 203 -10.25 -6.44 20.28
N LEU A 204 -9.27 -5.81 19.66
CA LEU A 204 -7.94 -5.66 20.22
C LEU A 204 -7.97 -4.65 21.38
N PRO A 205 -7.39 -5.00 22.54
CA PRO A 205 -7.26 -4.07 23.65
C PRO A 205 -6.25 -2.98 23.29
N VAL A 206 -6.61 -1.73 23.61
CA VAL A 206 -5.77 -0.56 23.36
C VAL A 206 -5.63 0.28 24.62
N PHE A 207 -4.51 0.98 24.75
CA PHE A 207 -4.33 2.02 25.74
C PHE A 207 -5.14 3.28 25.36
N LYS A 208 -5.18 4.26 26.26
CA LYS A 208 -5.86 5.54 26.00
C LYS A 208 -5.25 6.23 24.78
N ALA A 209 -6.10 6.95 24.06
CA ALA A 209 -5.68 7.72 22.90
C ALA A 209 -4.64 8.77 23.29
N CYS A 210 -3.65 8.97 22.44
CA CYS A 210 -2.66 10.03 22.57
C CYS A 210 -2.61 10.83 21.28
N ALA A 211 -2.64 12.16 21.43
CA ALA A 211 -2.42 13.12 20.36
C ALA A 211 -1.40 14.15 20.85
N PHE A 212 -0.86 14.95 19.92
CA PHE A 212 -0.08 16.12 20.31
C PHE A 212 -0.97 17.14 21.01
N ASP A 213 -0.39 17.88 21.97
CA ASP A 213 -1.09 18.99 22.59
C ASP A 213 -1.33 20.08 21.54
N SER A 214 -2.58 20.56 21.44
CA SER A 214 -3.00 21.57 20.46
C SER A 214 -2.30 22.93 20.60
N GLU A 215 -1.56 23.13 21.70
CA GLU A 215 -0.77 24.34 21.99
C GLU A 215 0.74 24.12 21.84
N SER A 216 1.20 22.97 21.32
CA SER A 216 2.63 22.71 21.15
C SER A 216 3.24 23.73 20.18
N PRO A 217 4.18 24.59 20.63
CA PRO A 217 4.83 25.57 19.76
C PRO A 217 5.77 24.91 18.73
N HIS A 218 5.98 23.60 18.82
CA HIS A 218 6.88 22.84 17.95
C HIS A 218 6.19 22.24 16.73
N PHE A 219 4.87 22.10 16.76
CA PHE A 219 4.09 21.54 15.65
C PHE A 219 3.12 22.61 15.17
N GLY A 220 3.21 23.01 13.90
CA GLY A 220 2.23 23.94 13.32
C GLY A 220 0.81 23.39 13.44
N GLU A 221 -0.21 24.25 13.25
CA GLU A 221 -1.65 23.92 13.38
C GLU A 221 -2.05 22.58 12.72
N HIS A 222 -1.38 22.21 11.63
CA HIS A 222 -1.68 20.99 10.87
C HIS A 222 -0.74 19.81 11.13
N GLN A 223 0.44 20.03 11.73
CA GLN A 223 1.41 18.95 11.98
C GLN A 223 1.06 18.13 13.23
N GLY A 224 0.27 18.70 14.14
CA GLY A 224 -0.25 18.01 15.32
C GLY A 224 -1.51 17.17 15.06
N ASP A 225 -2.01 17.11 13.83
CA ASP A 225 -3.25 16.43 13.45
C ASP A 225 -3.07 14.90 13.38
N ILE A 226 -2.49 14.32 14.43
CA ILE A 226 -2.18 12.89 14.56
C ILE A 226 -2.74 12.41 15.89
N ILE A 227 -3.47 11.30 15.85
CA ILE A 227 -3.90 10.57 17.04
C ILE A 227 -3.52 9.10 16.91
N ALA A 228 -3.05 8.51 18.00
CA ALA A 228 -2.63 7.13 18.03
C ALA A 228 -3.07 6.41 19.32
N TRP A 229 -3.23 5.10 19.20
CA TRP A 229 -3.47 4.18 20.30
C TRP A 229 -2.41 3.10 20.27
N GLN A 230 -1.74 2.85 21.40
CA GLN A 230 -0.91 1.67 21.54
C GLN A 230 -1.79 0.44 21.76
N ILE A 231 -1.49 -0.64 21.07
CA ILE A 231 -2.17 -1.93 21.18
C ILE A 231 -1.55 -2.71 22.35
N ASN A 232 -2.38 -3.22 23.26
CA ASN A 232 -1.95 -3.98 24.42
C ASN A 232 -1.85 -5.48 24.09
N ILE A 233 -0.79 -5.83 23.34
CA ILE A 233 -0.56 -7.19 22.83
C ILE A 233 -0.43 -8.21 23.99
N GLU A 234 0.15 -7.82 25.13
CA GLU A 234 0.38 -8.73 26.27
C GLU A 234 -0.91 -9.28 26.88
N THR A 235 -1.99 -8.50 26.84
CA THR A 235 -3.30 -8.91 27.36
C THR A 235 -4.11 -9.75 26.39
N PHE A 236 -3.66 -9.85 25.14
CA PHE A 236 -4.32 -10.59 24.09
C PHE A 236 -3.87 -12.05 24.12
N LYS A 237 -4.78 -12.95 24.54
CA LYS A 237 -4.47 -14.37 24.80
C LYS A 237 -4.77 -15.30 23.62
N GLU A 238 -5.19 -14.76 22.49
CA GLU A 238 -5.72 -15.54 21.37
C GLU A 238 -4.74 -15.63 20.19
N THR A 239 -4.94 -16.64 19.35
CA THR A 239 -4.11 -16.97 18.19
C THR A 239 -4.48 -16.17 16.93
N ALA A 240 -5.16 -15.03 17.08
CA ALA A 240 -5.54 -14.23 15.92
C ALA A 240 -4.29 -13.48 15.40
N GLU A 241 -3.98 -13.65 14.12
CA GLU A 241 -2.90 -12.94 13.46
C GLU A 241 -3.43 -11.65 12.82
N TRP A 242 -2.62 -10.59 12.83
CA TRP A 242 -2.90 -9.38 12.09
C TRP A 242 -1.62 -8.74 11.59
N TRP A 243 -1.77 -7.90 10.57
CA TRP A 243 -0.67 -7.29 9.87
C TRP A 243 -0.41 -5.88 10.37
N THR A 244 0.86 -5.57 10.63
CA THR A 244 1.31 -4.23 10.97
C THR A 244 2.50 -3.85 10.10
N TRP A 245 2.62 -2.56 9.81
CA TRP A 245 3.76 -2.04 9.09
C TRP A 245 4.97 -1.83 9.99
N ARG A 246 6.10 -2.47 9.67
CA ARG A 246 7.33 -2.38 10.47
C ARG A 246 8.09 -1.08 10.21
N MET A 247 8.04 -0.17 11.17
CA MET A 247 8.66 1.15 11.08
C MET A 247 10.16 1.12 11.31
N ASP A 248 10.70 0.11 12.02
CA ASP A 248 12.15 0.04 12.26
C ASP A 248 12.96 -0.11 10.97
N THR A 249 12.34 -0.67 9.92
CA THR A 249 12.99 -0.98 8.65
C THR A 249 12.38 -0.20 7.49
N PHE A 250 11.06 -0.10 7.42
CA PHE A 250 10.35 0.39 6.23
C PHE A 250 9.76 1.77 6.44
N VAL A 251 10.54 2.69 7.02
CA VAL A 251 10.18 4.10 7.16
C VAL A 251 11.26 5.01 6.57
N LYS A 252 10.84 6.12 5.97
CA LYS A 252 11.72 7.23 5.60
C LYS A 252 11.03 8.55 5.91
N PRO A 253 11.77 9.58 6.33
CA PRO A 253 11.19 10.91 6.49
C PRO A 253 10.75 11.46 5.14
N ALA A 254 9.68 12.25 5.11
CA ALA A 254 9.23 12.88 3.87
C ALA A 254 10.27 13.88 3.32
N THR A 255 11.16 14.40 4.17
CA THR A 255 12.31 15.22 3.77
C THR A 255 13.35 14.47 2.92
N ALA A 256 13.35 13.14 2.92
CA ALA A 256 14.19 12.32 2.05
C ALA A 256 13.60 12.15 0.64
N LEU A 257 12.38 12.62 0.39
CA LEU A 257 11.75 12.52 -0.92
C LEU A 257 12.41 13.47 -1.93
N MET A 258 12.51 13.01 -3.17
CA MET A 258 12.96 13.83 -4.29
C MET A 258 11.76 14.53 -4.95
N PRO A 259 11.93 15.76 -5.49
CA PRO A 259 10.90 16.42 -6.29
C PRO A 259 10.37 15.51 -7.40
N GLY A 260 9.04 15.38 -7.51
CA GLY A 260 8.39 14.53 -8.51
C GLY A 260 8.48 13.02 -8.24
N GLN A 261 9.02 12.59 -7.10
CA GLN A 261 9.08 11.18 -6.71
C GLN A 261 7.66 10.60 -6.62
N ARG A 262 7.52 9.35 -7.07
CA ARG A 262 6.25 8.62 -7.04
C ARG A 262 5.83 8.34 -5.61
N LEU A 263 4.58 8.68 -5.30
CA LEU A 263 3.93 8.43 -4.02
C LEU A 263 2.72 7.52 -4.21
N PHE A 264 2.40 6.78 -3.16
CA PHE A 264 1.25 5.89 -3.08
C PHE A 264 0.52 6.16 -1.79
N ALA A 265 -0.74 6.56 -1.86
CA ALA A 265 -1.54 6.88 -0.70
C ALA A 265 -2.67 5.86 -0.58
N VAL A 266 -2.84 5.29 0.60
CA VAL A 266 -3.79 4.19 0.83
C VAL A 266 -4.86 4.64 1.79
N GLY A 267 -6.12 4.36 1.47
CA GLY A 267 -7.22 4.59 2.38
C GLY A 267 -8.51 3.94 1.92
N PHE A 268 -9.60 4.32 2.56
CA PHE A 268 -10.94 3.79 2.36
C PHE A 268 -11.87 4.97 2.07
N PRO A 269 -11.82 5.53 0.85
CA PRO A 269 -12.72 6.59 0.46
C PRO A 269 -14.17 6.08 0.46
N GLU A 270 -15.09 6.97 0.78
CA GLU A 270 -16.52 6.69 0.77
C GLU A 270 -17.07 6.87 -0.65
N PHE A 271 -17.51 5.78 -1.28
CA PHE A 271 -18.29 5.82 -2.50
C PHE A 271 -19.72 5.32 -2.25
N GLU A 272 -20.67 5.73 -3.09
CA GLU A 272 -22.07 5.29 -2.95
C GLU A 272 -22.19 3.76 -3.02
N GLU A 273 -21.32 3.12 -3.79
CA GLU A 273 -21.24 1.67 -3.97
C GLU A 273 -20.74 0.94 -2.71
N ASN A 274 -20.13 1.64 -1.75
CA ASN A 274 -19.71 1.05 -0.47
C ASN A 274 -20.88 0.86 0.50
N ILE A 275 -22.04 1.50 0.27
CA ILE A 275 -23.14 1.52 1.24
C ILE A 275 -24.00 0.26 1.09
N ASP A 276 -23.91 -0.63 2.08
CA ASP A 276 -24.79 -1.78 2.20
C ASP A 276 -26.09 -1.36 2.91
N LEU A 277 -27.06 -0.92 2.10
CA LEU A 277 -28.37 -0.47 2.58
C LEU A 277 -29.18 -1.59 3.25
N GLU A 278 -28.91 -2.86 2.93
CA GLU A 278 -29.66 -3.98 3.51
C GLU A 278 -29.14 -4.34 4.90
N ASN A 279 -27.82 -4.28 5.10
CA ASN A 279 -27.16 -4.59 6.36
C ASN A 279 -26.83 -3.37 7.22
N PHE A 280 -27.15 -2.16 6.74
CA PHE A 280 -26.83 -0.89 7.41
C PHE A 280 -25.33 -0.76 7.73
N ASP A 281 -24.51 -1.26 6.81
CA ASP A 281 -23.07 -1.40 6.97
C ASP A 281 -22.32 -0.81 5.77
N LEU A 282 -20.99 -0.81 5.83
CA LEU A 282 -20.12 -0.37 4.75
C LEU A 282 -19.24 -1.51 4.25
N ALA A 283 -19.24 -1.70 2.93
CA ALA A 283 -18.27 -2.53 2.26
C ALA A 283 -16.88 -1.86 2.31
N GLU A 284 -15.89 -2.62 2.75
CA GLU A 284 -14.51 -2.16 2.90
C GLU A 284 -13.77 -2.31 1.56
N TYR A 285 -13.80 -1.28 0.72
CA TYR A 285 -13.02 -1.25 -0.51
C TYR A 285 -11.77 -0.37 -0.34
N PRO A 286 -10.57 -0.97 -0.24
CA PRO A 286 -9.34 -0.20 -0.16
C PRO A 286 -9.08 0.51 -1.49
N PHE A 287 -8.53 1.70 -1.39
CA PHE A 287 -8.15 2.52 -2.54
C PHE A 287 -6.67 2.90 -2.43
N ILE A 288 -5.93 2.68 -3.51
CA ILE A 288 -4.53 3.07 -3.63
C ILE A 288 -4.46 4.22 -4.65
N ALA A 289 -4.38 5.44 -4.16
CA ALA A 289 -4.13 6.60 -5.00
C ALA A 289 -2.64 6.65 -5.36
N THR A 290 -2.33 6.89 -6.64
CA THR A 290 -0.97 7.10 -7.13
C THR A 290 -0.78 8.54 -7.60
N GLY A 291 0.45 9.03 -7.48
CA GLY A 291 0.74 10.44 -7.71
C GLY A 291 2.21 10.77 -7.54
N ARG A 292 2.53 12.06 -7.49
CA ARG A 292 3.92 12.54 -7.38
C ARG A 292 4.03 13.60 -6.29
N LEU A 293 5.19 13.66 -5.64
CA LEU A 293 5.52 14.77 -4.76
C LEU A 293 5.50 16.08 -5.56
N SER A 294 4.68 17.03 -5.12
CA SER A 294 4.56 18.37 -5.68
C SER A 294 4.94 19.42 -4.64
N ASP A 295 4.96 20.69 -5.05
CA ASP A 295 5.23 21.79 -4.14
C ASP A 295 4.17 21.85 -3.02
N PRO A 296 4.58 22.13 -1.78
CA PRO A 296 3.66 22.13 -0.64
C PRO A 296 2.61 23.24 -0.79
N PHE A 297 1.32 22.87 -0.77
CA PHE A 297 0.25 23.88 -0.79
C PHE A 297 -0.17 24.35 0.61
N VAL A 298 0.19 23.60 1.66
CA VAL A 298 0.05 24.02 3.07
C VAL A 298 1.44 24.08 3.71
N PRO A 299 1.84 25.22 4.31
CA PRO A 299 3.12 25.33 5.00
C PRO A 299 3.27 24.26 6.10
N GLY A 300 4.43 23.59 6.11
CA GLY A 300 4.76 22.55 7.09
C GLY A 300 4.23 21.16 6.76
N LEU A 301 3.45 20.99 5.67
CA LEU A 301 3.02 19.69 5.16
C LEU A 301 3.70 19.38 3.83
N PHE A 302 3.66 18.11 3.44
CA PHE A 302 4.05 17.65 2.11
C PHE A 302 2.81 17.42 1.27
N THR A 303 2.93 17.64 -0.05
CA THR A 303 1.81 17.49 -0.98
C THR A 303 2.11 16.42 -2.02
N MET A 304 1.14 15.54 -2.22
CA MET A 304 1.05 14.61 -3.33
C MET A 304 0.04 15.15 -4.34
N GLU A 305 0.44 15.26 -5.60
CA GLU A 305 -0.47 15.49 -6.72
C GLU A 305 -0.83 14.14 -7.36
N PHE A 306 -2.12 13.82 -7.42
CA PHE A 306 -2.64 12.59 -8.00
C PHE A 306 -2.44 12.55 -9.50
N ASP A 307 -2.23 11.33 -10.01
CA ASP A 307 -2.11 11.11 -11.44
C ASP A 307 -3.37 11.53 -12.18
N ALA A 308 -3.19 12.05 -13.40
CA ALA A 308 -4.27 12.63 -14.19
C ALA A 308 -5.44 11.66 -14.47
N HIS A 309 -5.14 10.37 -14.54
CA HIS A 309 -6.10 9.30 -14.83
C HIS A 309 -6.98 8.92 -13.63
N LEU A 310 -6.60 9.35 -12.42
CA LEU A 310 -7.46 9.16 -11.27
C LEU A 310 -8.63 10.15 -11.35
N PRO A 311 -9.85 9.68 -11.06
CA PRO A 311 -11.03 10.52 -11.18
C PRO A 311 -10.92 11.72 -10.24
N GLU A 312 -11.46 12.88 -10.65
CA GLU A 312 -11.64 14.05 -9.79
C GLU A 312 -12.80 13.81 -8.82
N VAL A 313 -12.65 12.80 -7.98
CA VAL A 313 -13.60 12.44 -6.93
C VAL A 313 -13.16 13.04 -5.62
N ASP A 314 -14.14 13.41 -4.80
CA ASP A 314 -13.88 13.79 -3.43
C ASP A 314 -13.47 12.54 -2.65
N LEU A 315 -12.19 12.41 -2.36
CA LEU A 315 -11.62 11.25 -1.67
C LEU A 315 -11.82 11.35 -0.14
N ASN A 316 -13.03 11.72 0.27
CA ASN A 316 -13.47 11.68 1.65
C ASN A 316 -13.30 10.26 2.18
N GLY A 317 -12.65 10.10 3.33
CA GLY A 317 -12.31 8.79 3.89
C GLY A 317 -10.84 8.38 3.71
N MET A 318 -10.07 9.07 2.86
CA MET A 318 -8.61 8.83 2.76
C MET A 318 -7.82 9.38 3.96
N SER A 319 -8.32 10.42 4.64
CA SER A 319 -7.64 11.03 5.78
C SER A 319 -7.31 10.01 6.87
N GLY A 320 -6.11 10.10 7.43
CA GLY A 320 -5.55 9.15 8.39
C GLY A 320 -4.95 7.89 7.79
N GLY A 321 -5.03 7.70 6.46
CA GLY A 321 -4.34 6.63 5.77
C GLY A 321 -2.85 6.93 5.54
N PRO A 322 -2.02 5.89 5.31
CA PRO A 322 -0.59 6.06 5.08
C PRO A 322 -0.26 6.54 3.66
N VAL A 323 0.88 7.23 3.56
CA VAL A 323 1.56 7.56 2.32
C VAL A 323 2.87 6.80 2.28
N PHE A 324 3.14 6.18 1.13
CA PHE A 324 4.34 5.41 0.86
C PHE A 324 5.10 5.99 -0.32
N ALA A 325 6.41 5.77 -0.33
CA ALA A 325 7.26 5.98 -1.48
C ALA A 325 8.22 4.81 -1.63
N ARG A 326 8.70 4.59 -2.84
CA ARG A 326 9.76 3.60 -3.08
C ARG A 326 11.13 4.22 -2.87
N PHE A 327 11.97 3.53 -2.09
CA PHE A 327 13.39 3.77 -1.95
C PHE A 327 14.11 2.45 -2.17
N ASP A 328 15.11 2.44 -3.05
CA ASP A 328 15.87 1.23 -3.38
C ASP A 328 14.96 0.02 -3.69
N GLU A 329 13.91 0.26 -4.49
CA GLU A 329 12.88 -0.70 -4.90
C GLU A 329 11.93 -1.20 -3.81
N LEU A 330 12.04 -0.75 -2.56
CA LEU A 330 11.16 -1.13 -1.46
C LEU A 330 10.23 0.00 -1.05
N PHE A 331 8.99 -0.34 -0.74
CA PHE A 331 8.04 0.62 -0.17
C PHE A 331 8.47 1.00 1.25
N HIS A 332 8.48 2.29 1.50
CA HIS A 332 8.68 2.85 2.82
C HIS A 332 7.51 3.76 3.14
N TYR A 333 7.02 3.69 4.37
CA TYR A 333 6.10 4.65 4.92
C TYR A 333 6.80 6.02 5.01
N VAL A 334 6.17 7.05 4.47
CA VAL A 334 6.71 8.43 4.44
C VAL A 334 5.82 9.44 5.12
N GLY A 335 4.56 9.09 5.42
CA GLY A 335 3.71 10.01 6.15
C GLY A 335 2.25 9.61 6.27
N LEU A 336 1.48 10.47 6.93
CA LEU A 336 0.07 10.28 7.23
C LEU A 336 -0.78 11.31 6.47
N MET A 337 -1.76 10.86 5.70
CA MET A 337 -2.68 11.76 5.00
C MET A 337 -3.55 12.54 5.96
N ILE A 338 -3.75 13.83 5.68
CA ILE A 338 -4.59 14.71 6.49
C ILE A 338 -5.74 15.31 5.69
N ARG A 339 -5.47 15.86 4.50
CA ARG A 339 -6.51 16.58 3.76
C ARG A 339 -6.26 16.51 2.26
N GLY A 340 -7.31 16.16 1.53
CA GLY A 340 -7.39 16.32 0.08
C GLY A 340 -8.01 17.65 -0.33
N ASN A 341 -7.65 18.13 -1.51
CA ASN A 341 -8.35 19.18 -2.24
C ASN A 341 -8.20 18.92 -3.75
N GLY A 342 -9.25 18.41 -4.39
CA GLY A 342 -9.20 17.98 -5.78
C GLY A 342 -8.12 16.91 -6.00
N LYS A 343 -7.18 17.17 -6.91
CA LYS A 343 -6.04 16.26 -7.19
C LYS A 343 -4.85 16.41 -6.24
N LEU A 344 -4.97 17.21 -5.18
CA LEU A 344 -3.88 17.41 -4.22
C LEU A 344 -4.23 16.74 -2.89
N MET A 345 -3.25 16.07 -2.28
CA MET A 345 -3.37 15.46 -0.96
C MET A 345 -2.20 15.88 -0.09
N ASN A 346 -2.49 16.48 1.06
CA ASN A 346 -1.49 16.79 2.07
C ASN A 346 -1.27 15.64 3.03
N PHE A 347 -0.02 15.47 3.42
CA PHE A 347 0.38 14.52 4.44
C PHE A 347 1.45 15.09 5.37
N ILE A 348 1.45 14.59 6.60
CA ILE A 348 2.46 14.88 7.62
C ILE A 348 3.60 13.88 7.45
N SER A 349 4.86 14.33 7.58
CA SER A 349 6.04 13.47 7.54
C SER A 349 5.95 12.35 8.60
N SER A 350 6.47 11.18 8.25
CA SER A 350 6.59 10.03 9.17
C SER A 350 7.35 10.36 10.46
N GLU A 351 8.26 11.35 10.45
CA GLU A 351 9.00 11.82 11.63
C GLU A 351 8.07 12.27 12.75
N HIS A 352 7.03 13.03 12.42
CA HIS A 352 6.07 13.50 13.43
C HIS A 352 5.22 12.35 14.00
N VAL A 353 4.96 11.33 13.20
CA VAL A 353 4.23 10.14 13.67
C VAL A 353 5.11 9.32 14.62
N LEU A 354 6.39 9.16 14.29
CA LEU A 354 7.38 8.51 15.16
C LEU A 354 7.59 9.28 16.47
N ASP A 355 7.67 10.62 16.42
CA ASP A 355 7.78 11.47 17.61
C ASP A 355 6.59 11.26 18.57
N LEU A 356 5.37 11.07 18.04
CA LEU A 356 4.21 10.76 18.86
C LEU A 356 4.34 9.39 19.52
N PHE A 357 4.81 8.38 18.78
CA PHE A 357 5.03 7.03 19.33
C PHE A 357 6.06 7.05 20.45
N ASP A 358 7.16 7.77 20.29
CA ASP A 358 8.18 7.93 21.34
C ASP A 358 7.60 8.57 22.60
N GLN A 359 6.72 9.57 22.47
CA GLN A 359 6.02 10.17 23.61
C GLN A 359 5.09 9.18 24.31
N ILE A 360 4.36 8.36 23.56
CA ILE A 360 3.46 7.33 24.11
C ILE A 360 4.28 6.31 24.91
N LEU A 361 5.38 5.81 24.34
CA LEU A 361 6.26 4.84 24.99
C LEU A 361 6.89 5.41 26.25
N ALA A 362 7.37 6.65 26.21
CA ALA A 362 7.91 7.33 27.39
C ALA A 362 6.88 7.45 28.51
N ARG A 363 5.64 7.84 28.20
CA ARG A 363 4.54 7.94 29.18
C ARG A 363 4.20 6.59 29.81
N ASN A 364 4.10 5.54 29.01
CA ASN A 364 3.70 4.21 29.50
C ASN A 364 4.79 3.53 30.34
N ASN A 365 6.06 3.74 30.02
CA ASN A 365 7.19 3.24 30.83
C ASN A 365 7.23 3.88 32.23
N ILE A 366 6.86 5.17 32.36
CA ILE A 366 6.78 5.85 33.66
C ILE A 366 5.70 5.20 34.53
N VAL A 367 4.51 4.95 33.97
CA VAL A 367 3.38 4.36 34.70
C VAL A 367 3.69 2.94 35.21
N GLN A 368 4.39 2.12 34.42
CA GLN A 368 4.79 0.78 34.84
C GLN A 368 5.83 0.79 35.98
N THR A 369 6.75 1.77 35.98
CA THR A 369 7.76 1.92 37.03
C THR A 369 7.14 2.31 38.37
N GLU A 370 6.10 3.16 38.34
CA GLU A 370 5.36 3.57 39.54
C GLU A 370 4.49 2.44 40.12
N GLN A 371 3.92 1.57 39.28
CA GLN A 371 3.11 0.43 39.72
C GLN A 371 3.94 -0.78 40.19
N GLY A 372 5.17 -0.94 39.71
CA GLY A 372 6.10 -2.00 40.15
C GLY A 372 6.84 -1.71 41.46
N SER A 373 6.63 -0.53 42.05
CA SER A 373 7.32 -0.06 43.27
C SER A 373 6.47 -0.14 44.55
N THR A 374 5.26 -0.71 44.48
CA THR A 374 4.36 -1.00 45.62
C THR A 374 4.25 -2.50 45.83
#